data_AF-A0A7S3SVY3-F1
#
_entry.id   AF-A0A7S3SVY3-F1
#
_cell.length_a   1.000
_cell.length_b   1.000
_cell.length_c   1.000
_cell.angle_alpha   90.00
_cell.angle_beta   90.00
_cell.angle_gamma   90.00
#
_symmetry.space_group_name_H-M   'P 1'
#
loop_
_entity.id
_entity.type
_entity.pdbx_description
1 polymer ?
#
loop_
_entity_poly.entity_id
_entity_poly.type
_entity_poly.pdbx_seq_one_letter_code
_entity_poly.pdbx_strand_id
1 'polypeptide(L)'
;AAETAAETEAAVAAEKAAAEEEASRAAAEVEAATRSAEKAEAAEKERAAAVAADRERLLAEEGEALSAVFAPLAVSEAAGAAAAEWRAALAAAHAAAEAAKAEAARKAAEAAAAEAAEADAGHEMQVESVGRCMGEMGDGVEVAGMEEGFFGSWDKAVVITSMSGFTLVRYANFNDEDGSRLEDWVETSRVRPLPPHHPLVASELVAGMHTLELFLNGGWWLVSYVGKARGGHSVSSPYGAHSQVPLKRLRPAWAWRSPEWQVCTAPAEAEPGEAKAAGAAPMDVEAGPSSVAAAAEAAAAEVAAAEAAAA
;
A
#
# COMPACT_ATOMS: atom_id res chain seq x y z
N ALA A 1 -38.78 -50.10 -38.32
CA ALA A 1 -37.42 -50.59 -38.03
C ALA A 1 -36.40 -49.84 -38.89
N ALA A 2 -36.44 -49.97 -40.22
CA ALA A 2 -35.57 -49.19 -41.11
C ALA A 2 -35.94 -47.70 -41.18
N GLU A 3 -37.23 -47.37 -41.26
CA GLU A 3 -37.73 -45.99 -41.32
C GLU A 3 -37.44 -45.21 -40.03
N THR A 4 -37.63 -45.85 -38.87
CA THR A 4 -37.32 -45.32 -37.54
C THR A 4 -35.83 -45.10 -37.30
N ALA A 5 -34.94 -45.83 -37.99
CA ALA A 5 -33.49 -45.64 -37.87
C ALA A 5 -33.01 -44.42 -38.69
N ALA A 6 -33.59 -44.23 -39.88
CA ALA A 6 -33.31 -43.07 -40.72
C ALA A 6 -33.77 -41.75 -40.07
N GLU A 7 -34.91 -41.76 -39.37
CA GLU A 7 -35.41 -40.60 -38.62
C GLU A 7 -34.48 -40.23 -37.44
N THR A 8 -33.91 -41.22 -36.74
CA THR A 8 -32.96 -40.96 -35.65
C THR A 8 -31.62 -40.42 -36.14
N GLU A 9 -31.11 -40.89 -37.28
CA GLU A 9 -29.87 -40.36 -37.87
C GLU A 9 -30.06 -38.92 -38.36
N ALA A 10 -31.23 -38.59 -38.92
CA ALA A 10 -31.55 -37.22 -39.33
C ALA A 10 -31.65 -36.26 -38.13
N ALA A 11 -32.21 -36.71 -37.00
CA ALA A 11 -32.29 -35.90 -35.78
C ALA A 11 -30.90 -35.61 -35.17
N VAL A 12 -30.02 -36.62 -35.12
CA VAL A 12 -28.65 -36.45 -34.61
C VAL A 12 -27.83 -35.54 -35.53
N ALA A 13 -28.01 -35.64 -36.85
CA ALA A 13 -27.35 -34.75 -37.81
C ALA A 13 -27.81 -33.29 -37.65
N ALA A 14 -29.10 -33.06 -37.39
CA ALA A 14 -29.65 -31.73 -37.16
C ALA A 14 -29.15 -31.12 -35.83
N GLU A 15 -29.07 -31.90 -34.77
CA GLU A 15 -28.52 -31.45 -33.47
C GLU A 15 -27.03 -31.10 -33.58
N LYS A 16 -26.26 -31.91 -34.30
CA LYS A 16 -24.84 -31.63 -34.58
C LYS A 16 -24.66 -30.33 -35.38
N ALA A 17 -25.49 -30.11 -36.40
CA ALA A 17 -25.43 -28.89 -37.20
C ALA A 17 -25.80 -27.63 -36.38
N ALA A 18 -26.80 -27.74 -35.49
CA ALA A 18 -27.16 -26.67 -34.58
C ALA A 18 -26.03 -26.34 -33.58
N ALA A 19 -25.36 -27.36 -33.04
CA ALA A 19 -24.22 -27.19 -32.16
C ALA A 19 -23.01 -26.53 -32.86
N GLU A 20 -22.75 -26.87 -34.13
CA GLU A 20 -21.70 -26.23 -34.93
C GLU A 20 -22.02 -24.76 -35.24
N GLU A 21 -23.28 -24.41 -35.52
CA GLU A 21 -23.70 -23.01 -35.72
C GLU A 21 -23.58 -22.20 -34.41
N GLU A 22 -23.99 -22.77 -33.28
CA GLU A 22 -23.87 -22.13 -31.96
C GLU A 22 -22.40 -21.91 -31.58
N ALA A 23 -21.53 -22.90 -31.83
CA ALA A 23 -20.09 -22.77 -31.62
C ALA A 23 -19.48 -21.68 -32.52
N SER A 24 -19.90 -21.59 -33.78
CA SER A 24 -19.46 -20.53 -34.69
C SER A 24 -19.90 -19.14 -34.24
N ARG A 25 -21.12 -19.01 -33.69
CA ARG A 25 -21.63 -17.73 -33.16
C ARG A 25 -20.87 -17.31 -31.90
N ALA A 26 -20.64 -18.24 -30.98
CA ALA A 26 -19.86 -17.99 -29.77
C ALA A 26 -18.41 -17.57 -30.10
N ALA A 27 -17.78 -18.19 -31.10
CA ALA A 27 -16.44 -17.81 -31.54
C ALA A 27 -16.40 -16.37 -32.09
N ALA A 28 -17.40 -15.97 -32.89
CA ALA A 28 -17.49 -14.62 -33.43
C ALA A 28 -17.72 -13.56 -32.33
N GLU A 29 -18.52 -13.88 -31.30
CA GLU A 29 -18.73 -13.01 -30.14
C GLU A 29 -17.45 -12.81 -29.33
N VAL A 30 -16.68 -13.87 -29.11
CA VAL A 30 -15.36 -13.79 -28.44
C VAL A 30 -14.40 -12.92 -29.24
N GLU A 31 -14.33 -13.09 -30.56
CA GLU A 31 -13.46 -12.27 -31.43
C GLU A 31 -13.89 -10.79 -31.48
N ALA A 32 -15.19 -10.50 -31.39
CA ALA A 32 -15.69 -9.14 -31.28
C ALA A 32 -15.32 -8.52 -29.92
N ALA A 33 -15.42 -9.29 -28.83
CA ALA A 33 -15.06 -8.85 -27.49
C ALA A 33 -13.55 -8.58 -27.37
N THR A 34 -12.69 -9.41 -27.96
CA THR A 34 -11.24 -9.18 -27.96
C THR A 34 -10.87 -7.90 -28.72
N ARG A 35 -11.41 -7.69 -29.92
CA ARG A 35 -11.21 -6.42 -30.66
C ARG A 35 -11.71 -5.20 -29.89
N SER A 36 -12.82 -5.33 -29.17
CA SER A 36 -13.33 -4.23 -28.33
C SER A 36 -12.42 -3.94 -27.15
N ALA A 37 -11.82 -4.96 -26.53
CA ALA A 37 -10.87 -4.81 -25.44
C ALA A 37 -9.56 -4.15 -25.91
N GLU A 38 -9.01 -4.60 -27.04
CA GLU A 38 -7.81 -4.00 -27.65
C GLU A 38 -8.02 -2.51 -27.98
N LYS A 39 -9.21 -2.15 -28.49
CA LYS A 39 -9.56 -0.76 -28.77
C LYS A 39 -9.67 0.08 -27.48
N ALA A 40 -10.20 -0.49 -26.40
CA ALA A 40 -10.29 0.21 -25.12
C ALA A 40 -8.90 0.44 -24.50
N GLU A 41 -8.02 -0.57 -24.55
CA GLU A 41 -6.63 -0.47 -24.10
C GLU A 41 -5.85 0.60 -24.89
N ALA A 42 -6.02 0.63 -26.22
CA ALA A 42 -5.40 1.66 -27.06
C ALA A 42 -5.87 3.08 -26.69
N ALA A 43 -7.17 3.26 -26.41
CA ALA A 43 -7.74 4.54 -25.99
C ALA A 43 -7.26 4.97 -24.59
N GLU A 44 -7.09 4.03 -23.67
CA GLU A 44 -6.52 4.29 -22.34
C GLU A 44 -5.06 4.72 -22.44
N LYS A 45 -4.26 4.05 -23.28
CA LYS A 45 -2.87 4.41 -23.54
C LYS A 45 -2.74 5.82 -24.13
N GLU A 46 -3.63 6.20 -25.04
CA GLU A 46 -3.66 7.55 -25.62
C GLU A 46 -4.00 8.60 -24.55
N ARG A 47 -4.97 8.32 -23.66
CA ARG A 47 -5.29 9.21 -22.53
C ARG A 47 -4.12 9.34 -21.56
N ALA A 48 -3.44 8.25 -21.23
CA ALA A 48 -2.26 8.26 -20.36
C ALA A 48 -1.13 9.11 -20.97
N ALA A 49 -0.88 8.97 -22.27
CA ALA A 49 0.10 9.80 -22.98
C ALA A 49 -0.26 11.29 -22.96
N ALA A 50 -1.55 11.63 -23.11
CA ALA A 50 -2.01 13.02 -23.02
C ALA A 50 -1.82 13.61 -21.60
N VAL A 51 -2.09 12.83 -20.55
CA VAL A 51 -1.85 13.25 -19.15
C VAL A 51 -0.36 13.45 -18.87
N ALA A 52 0.50 12.56 -19.38
CA ALA A 52 1.95 12.70 -19.24
C ALA A 52 2.47 13.97 -19.93
N ALA A 53 1.99 14.28 -21.14
CA ALA A 53 2.36 15.50 -21.85
C ALA A 53 1.86 16.77 -21.14
N ASP A 54 0.67 16.74 -20.55
CA ASP A 54 0.13 17.86 -19.77
C ASP A 54 0.96 18.12 -18.51
N ARG A 55 1.38 17.04 -17.84
CA ARG A 55 2.25 17.09 -16.66
C ARG A 55 3.63 17.68 -16.98
N GLU A 56 4.27 17.25 -18.08
CA GLU A 56 5.55 17.83 -18.51
C GLU A 56 5.43 19.33 -18.80
N ARG A 57 4.32 19.77 -19.40
CA ARG A 57 4.07 21.20 -19.63
C ARG A 57 3.96 21.97 -18.30
N LEU A 58 3.20 21.45 -17.34
CA LEU A 58 3.05 22.09 -16.02
C LEU A 58 4.37 22.17 -15.26
N LEU A 59 5.18 21.11 -15.28
CA LEU A 59 6.51 21.13 -14.67
C LEU A 59 7.46 22.14 -15.33
N ALA A 60 7.36 22.32 -16.65
CA ALA A 60 8.14 23.34 -17.37
C ALA A 60 7.69 24.76 -16.99
N GLU A 61 6.37 25.00 -16.91
CA GLU A 61 5.80 26.29 -16.47
C GLU A 61 6.17 26.62 -15.01
N GLU A 62 6.12 25.65 -14.11
CA GLU A 62 6.55 25.80 -12.71
C GLU A 62 8.06 26.03 -12.59
N GLY A 63 8.88 25.32 -13.38
CA GLY A 63 10.33 25.52 -13.43
C GLY A 63 10.70 26.92 -13.92
N GLU A 64 9.99 27.45 -14.92
CA GLU A 64 10.19 28.81 -15.41
C GLU A 64 9.74 29.86 -14.38
N ALA A 65 8.61 29.63 -13.69
CA ALA A 65 8.14 30.49 -12.61
C ALA A 65 9.12 30.52 -11.42
N LEU A 66 9.65 29.37 -11.01
CA LEU A 66 10.65 29.27 -9.95
C LEU A 66 11.97 29.92 -10.36
N SER A 67 12.41 29.73 -11.61
CA SER A 67 13.60 30.41 -12.16
C SER A 67 13.45 31.94 -12.11
N ALA A 68 12.28 32.48 -12.42
CA ALA A 68 12.01 33.91 -12.37
C ALA A 68 12.03 34.47 -10.94
N VAL A 69 11.57 33.69 -9.96
CA VAL A 69 11.54 34.08 -8.53
C VAL A 69 12.94 34.05 -7.90
N PHE A 70 13.80 33.09 -8.29
CA PHE A 70 15.13 32.92 -7.70
C PHE A 70 16.27 33.65 -8.43
N ALA A 71 15.99 34.30 -9.56
CA ALA A 71 16.98 35.04 -10.35
C ALA A 71 17.75 36.16 -9.61
N PRO A 72 17.25 36.86 -8.57
CA PRO A 72 18.01 37.94 -7.94
C PRO A 72 18.82 37.54 -6.69
N LEU A 73 18.85 36.26 -6.27
CA LEU A 73 19.69 35.85 -5.14
C LEU A 73 21.10 35.51 -5.62
N ALA A 74 21.94 36.55 -5.72
CA ALA A 74 23.38 36.39 -5.80
C ALA A 74 23.89 35.72 -4.51
N VAL A 75 23.90 34.39 -4.52
CA VAL A 75 24.48 33.55 -3.48
C VAL A 75 25.98 33.87 -3.42
N SER A 76 26.46 34.30 -2.25
CA SER A 76 27.87 34.60 -2.04
C SER A 76 28.75 33.38 -2.38
N GLU A 77 29.98 33.61 -2.84
CA GLU A 77 30.92 32.54 -3.25
C GLU A 77 31.10 31.45 -2.18
N ALA A 78 30.96 31.79 -0.89
CA ALA A 78 31.05 30.84 0.22
C ALA A 78 29.88 29.83 0.25
N ALA A 79 28.65 30.27 -0.07
CA ALA A 79 27.50 29.37 -0.18
C ALA A 79 27.52 28.58 -1.49
N GLY A 80 28.13 29.13 -2.55
CA GLY A 80 28.44 28.39 -3.77
C GLY A 80 29.42 27.23 -3.54
N ALA A 81 30.46 27.45 -2.74
CA ALA A 81 31.43 26.43 -2.37
C ALA A 81 30.81 25.30 -1.52
N ALA A 82 30.03 25.65 -0.49
CA ALA A 82 29.33 24.65 0.33
C ALA A 82 28.32 23.82 -0.47
N ALA A 83 27.59 24.46 -1.41
CA ALA A 83 26.68 23.75 -2.30
C ALA A 83 27.41 22.86 -3.32
N ALA A 84 28.63 23.23 -3.75
CA ALA A 84 29.45 22.40 -4.61
C ALA A 84 30.01 21.16 -3.85
N GLU A 85 30.44 21.35 -2.60
CA GLU A 85 30.87 20.25 -1.73
C GLU A 85 29.74 19.26 -1.47
N TRP A 86 28.53 19.74 -1.17
CA TRP A 86 27.37 18.89 -0.97
C TRP A 86 26.98 18.11 -2.24
N ARG A 87 26.98 18.77 -3.41
CA ARG A 87 26.71 18.09 -4.70
C ARG A 87 27.79 17.05 -5.04
N ALA A 88 29.05 17.33 -4.73
CA ALA A 88 30.15 16.39 -4.92
C ALA A 88 30.01 15.16 -3.99
N ALA A 89 29.60 15.38 -2.73
CA ALA A 89 29.32 14.30 -1.79
C ALA A 89 28.13 13.43 -2.25
N LEU A 90 27.06 14.05 -2.75
CA LEU A 90 25.89 13.33 -3.29
C LEU A 90 26.27 12.52 -4.54
N ALA A 91 27.06 13.10 -5.46
CA ALA A 91 27.55 12.41 -6.65
C ALA A 91 28.46 11.22 -6.30
N ALA A 92 29.33 11.39 -5.28
CA ALA A 92 30.17 10.31 -4.77
C ALA A 92 29.34 9.18 -4.12
N ALA A 93 28.27 9.52 -3.39
CA ALA A 93 27.34 8.56 -2.82
C ALA A 93 26.59 7.77 -3.92
N HIS A 94 26.11 8.45 -4.97
CA HIS A 94 25.47 7.81 -6.12
C HIS A 94 26.44 6.87 -6.86
N ALA A 95 27.68 7.31 -7.08
CA ALA A 95 28.70 6.46 -7.70
C ALA A 95 29.05 5.23 -6.84
N ALA A 96 29.09 5.38 -5.52
CA ALA A 96 29.31 4.26 -4.59
C ALA A 96 28.11 3.28 -4.59
N ALA A 97 26.88 3.78 -4.69
CA ALA A 97 25.67 2.97 -4.79
C ALA A 97 25.64 2.16 -6.10
N GLU A 98 25.97 2.77 -7.23
CA GLU A 98 26.06 2.09 -8.52
C GLU A 98 27.20 1.06 -8.55
N ALA A 99 28.33 1.33 -7.88
CA ALA A 99 29.40 0.35 -7.70
C ALA A 99 28.95 -0.85 -6.84
N ALA A 100 28.21 -0.60 -5.75
CA ALA A 100 27.65 -1.65 -4.90
C ALA A 100 26.61 -2.50 -5.64
N LYS A 101 25.76 -1.88 -6.47
CA LYS A 101 24.80 -2.54 -7.35
C LYS A 101 25.50 -3.43 -8.39
N ALA A 102 26.60 -2.97 -8.98
CA ALA A 102 27.41 -3.76 -9.90
C ALA A 102 28.07 -4.96 -9.20
N GLU A 103 28.58 -4.79 -7.97
CA GLU A 103 29.14 -5.90 -7.18
C GLU A 103 28.05 -6.91 -6.79
N ALA A 104 26.87 -6.45 -6.40
CA ALA A 104 25.72 -7.31 -6.09
C ALA A 104 25.25 -8.10 -7.32
N ALA A 105 25.17 -7.46 -8.49
CA ALA A 105 24.84 -8.13 -9.75
C ALA A 105 25.86 -9.22 -10.11
N ARG A 106 27.16 -8.96 -9.86
CA ARG A 106 28.22 -9.97 -10.05
C ARG A 106 28.07 -11.15 -9.08
N LYS A 107 27.81 -10.90 -7.80
CA LYS A 107 27.59 -11.97 -6.81
C LYS A 107 26.32 -12.78 -7.10
N ALA A 108 25.25 -12.13 -7.56
CA ALA A 108 24.03 -12.80 -8.00
C ALA A 108 24.26 -13.67 -9.25
N ALA A 109 25.06 -13.22 -10.21
CA ALA A 109 25.44 -14.03 -11.37
C ALA A 109 26.32 -15.23 -11.00
N GLU A 110 27.21 -15.08 -10.02
CA GLU A 110 28.05 -16.17 -9.50
C GLU A 110 27.23 -17.19 -8.70
N ALA A 111 26.26 -16.74 -7.89
CA ALA A 111 25.33 -17.60 -7.17
C ALA A 111 24.37 -18.35 -8.13
N ALA A 112 23.85 -17.67 -9.16
CA ALA A 112 23.02 -18.31 -10.18
C ALA A 112 23.79 -19.35 -11.01
N ALA A 113 25.10 -19.13 -11.24
CA ALA A 113 25.96 -20.12 -11.87
C ALA A 113 26.24 -21.34 -10.97
N ALA A 114 26.28 -21.14 -9.64
CA ALA A 114 26.38 -22.23 -8.66
C ALA A 114 25.06 -23.01 -8.52
N GLU A 115 23.91 -22.32 -8.51
CA GLU A 115 22.58 -22.93 -8.44
C GLU A 115 22.23 -23.74 -9.71
N ALA A 116 22.67 -23.26 -10.88
CA ALA A 116 22.57 -24.03 -12.13
C ALA A 116 23.42 -25.33 -12.12
N ALA A 117 24.38 -25.46 -11.21
CA ALA A 117 25.15 -26.69 -11.01
C ALA A 117 24.52 -27.65 -9.96
N GLU A 118 23.61 -27.17 -9.10
CA GLU A 118 22.92 -27.97 -8.07
C GLU A 118 21.50 -28.43 -8.49
N ALA A 119 20.98 -27.98 -9.64
CA ALA A 119 19.67 -28.39 -10.18
C ALA A 119 19.61 -29.82 -10.78
N ASP A 120 20.37 -30.78 -10.22
CA ASP A 120 20.28 -32.22 -10.50
C ASP A 120 19.88 -33.06 -9.25
N ALA A 121 19.46 -32.43 -8.15
CA ALA A 121 18.96 -33.16 -6.98
C ALA A 121 17.65 -32.55 -6.46
N GLY A 122 16.67 -33.44 -6.22
CA GLY A 122 15.27 -33.11 -6.06
C GLY A 122 14.88 -32.39 -4.76
N HIS A 123 13.76 -31.69 -4.92
CA HIS A 123 12.96 -30.91 -3.99
C HIS A 123 12.53 -31.66 -2.71
N GLU A 124 12.78 -31.05 -1.53
CA GLU A 124 11.92 -31.20 -0.35
C GLU A 124 11.89 -29.88 0.44
N MET A 125 10.68 -29.34 0.59
CA MET A 125 10.37 -28.02 1.14
C MET A 125 10.21 -28.12 2.66
N GLN A 126 11.26 -27.78 3.40
CA GLN A 126 11.17 -27.41 4.81
C GLN A 126 12.15 -26.24 5.04
N VAL A 127 11.63 -25.08 5.45
CA VAL A 127 12.46 -24.04 6.05
C VAL A 127 11.88 -23.70 7.40
N GLU A 128 12.47 -24.33 8.42
CA GLU A 128 12.52 -23.79 9.77
C GLU A 128 13.04 -22.36 9.69
N SER A 129 12.28 -21.41 10.22
CA SER A 129 12.72 -20.02 10.35
C SER A 129 13.74 -19.91 11.47
N VAL A 130 14.99 -20.25 11.19
CA VAL A 130 16.12 -19.92 12.06
C VAL A 130 16.53 -18.48 11.77
N GLY A 131 16.66 -17.69 12.84
CA GLY A 131 16.76 -16.24 12.83
C GLY A 131 17.75 -15.66 11.81
N ARG A 132 17.21 -14.88 10.87
CA ARG A 132 17.97 -13.87 10.13
C ARG A 132 17.88 -12.55 10.91
N CYS A 133 19.01 -11.86 11.03
CA CYS A 133 19.05 -10.52 11.59
C CYS A 133 18.41 -9.55 10.60
N MET A 134 17.24 -9.01 10.96
CA MET A 134 16.55 -7.97 10.20
C MET A 134 17.50 -6.85 9.78
N GLY A 135 17.56 -6.57 8.48
CA GLY A 135 18.30 -5.44 7.92
C GLY A 135 19.45 -5.85 6.99
N GLU A 136 19.58 -7.13 6.65
CA GLU A 136 20.47 -7.58 5.59
C GLU A 136 19.84 -7.32 4.21
N MET A 137 20.69 -7.07 3.22
CA MET A 137 20.26 -6.89 1.84
C MET A 137 19.50 -8.13 1.36
N GLY A 138 18.30 -7.92 0.81
CA GLY A 138 17.42 -8.98 0.33
C GLY A 138 16.38 -9.46 1.35
N ASP A 139 16.44 -9.01 2.60
CA ASP A 139 15.42 -9.36 3.61
C ASP A 139 14.05 -8.78 3.25
N GLY A 140 13.01 -9.62 3.38
CA GLY A 140 11.63 -9.19 3.30
C GLY A 140 11.20 -8.48 4.58
N VAL A 141 10.61 -7.29 4.44
CA VAL A 141 10.21 -6.43 5.56
C VAL A 141 8.81 -5.85 5.33
N GLU A 142 8.21 -5.33 6.39
CA GLU A 142 7.06 -4.42 6.31
C GLU A 142 7.47 -3.03 6.80
N VAL A 143 6.95 -2.00 6.15
CA VAL A 143 7.27 -0.60 6.40
C VAL A 143 6.01 0.12 6.85
N ALA A 144 6.12 0.89 7.94
CA ALA A 144 5.00 1.68 8.47
C ALA A 144 4.72 2.90 7.58
N GLY A 145 3.47 3.01 7.12
CA GLY A 145 2.94 4.22 6.50
C GLY A 145 2.78 5.33 7.54
N MET A 146 3.41 6.48 7.31
CA MET A 146 3.34 7.66 8.17
C MET A 146 2.80 8.89 7.43
N GLU A 147 2.63 8.77 6.11
CA GLU A 147 2.09 9.82 5.27
C GLU A 147 0.58 9.93 5.43
N GLU A 148 0.03 11.10 5.09
CA GLU A 148 -1.41 11.32 5.11
C GLU A 148 -2.09 10.30 4.18
N GLY A 149 -3.11 9.61 4.70
CA GLY A 149 -3.78 8.53 3.99
C GLY A 149 -3.15 7.15 4.13
N PHE A 150 -1.90 7.04 4.59
CA PHE A 150 -1.19 5.76 4.85
C PHE A 150 -0.93 5.50 6.33
N PHE A 151 -1.27 6.44 7.22
CA PHE A 151 -1.02 6.28 8.64
C PHE A 151 -1.68 5.00 9.19
N GLY A 152 -0.88 4.16 9.85
CA GLY A 152 -1.32 2.87 10.39
C GLY A 152 -1.39 1.72 9.36
N SER A 153 -0.85 1.90 8.15
CA SER A 153 -0.59 0.82 7.20
C SER A 153 0.79 0.19 7.43
N TRP A 154 0.90 -1.08 7.04
CA TRP A 154 2.15 -1.82 6.92
C TRP A 154 2.27 -2.35 5.50
N ASP A 155 3.25 -1.84 4.77
CA ASP A 155 3.44 -2.14 3.36
C ASP A 155 4.66 -3.02 3.14
N LYS A 156 4.50 -4.05 2.29
CA LYS A 156 5.54 -5.04 2.06
C LYS A 156 6.67 -4.45 1.22
N ALA A 157 7.91 -4.66 1.65
CA ALA A 157 9.10 -4.21 0.94
C ALA A 157 10.27 -5.22 1.10
N VAL A 158 11.37 -4.94 0.40
CA VAL A 158 12.64 -5.67 0.49
C VAL A 158 13.75 -4.68 0.82
N VAL A 159 14.65 -5.05 1.72
CA VAL A 159 15.82 -4.24 2.07
C VAL A 159 16.83 -4.26 0.91
N ILE A 160 17.22 -3.08 0.42
CA ILE A 160 18.26 -2.93 -0.60
C ILE A 160 19.61 -2.68 0.07
N THR A 161 19.64 -1.78 1.04
CA THR A 161 20.81 -1.49 1.88
C THR A 161 20.36 -0.77 3.14
N SER A 162 21.23 -0.70 4.13
CA SER A 162 20.98 0.02 5.38
C SER A 162 22.17 0.92 5.73
N MET A 163 21.88 2.07 6.31
CA MET A 163 22.82 3.01 6.90
C MET A 163 22.42 3.28 8.35
N SER A 164 23.24 3.98 9.12
CA SER A 164 22.93 4.28 10.53
C SER A 164 21.60 5.04 10.66
N GLY A 165 20.56 4.35 11.14
CA GLY A 165 19.23 4.89 11.40
C GLY A 165 18.26 4.87 10.22
N PHE A 166 18.72 4.54 9.00
CA PHE A 166 17.88 4.53 7.80
C PHE A 166 18.09 3.26 6.98
N THR A 167 17.03 2.80 6.34
CA THR A 167 17.03 1.62 5.47
C THR A 167 16.47 2.01 4.11
N LEU A 168 17.21 1.72 3.05
CA LEU A 168 16.70 1.82 1.68
C LEU A 168 15.87 0.57 1.42
N VAL A 169 14.59 0.77 1.16
CA VAL A 169 13.64 -0.32 0.90
C VAL A 169 13.07 -0.17 -0.49
N ARG A 170 12.78 -1.30 -1.14
CA ARG A 170 12.03 -1.36 -2.38
C ARG A 170 10.66 -1.94 -2.12
N TYR A 171 9.60 -1.19 -2.39
CA TYR A 171 8.24 -1.63 -2.13
C TYR A 171 7.78 -2.68 -3.14
N ALA A 172 6.98 -3.64 -2.66
CA ALA A 172 6.44 -4.71 -3.50
C ALA A 172 5.28 -4.23 -4.41
N ASN A 173 4.49 -3.27 -3.93
CA ASN A 173 3.22 -2.88 -4.56
C ASN A 173 3.19 -1.43 -5.09
N PHE A 174 4.21 -0.63 -4.80
CA PHE A 174 4.30 0.76 -5.28
C PHE A 174 5.29 0.86 -6.44
N ASN A 175 4.96 1.71 -7.41
CA ASN A 175 5.80 2.03 -8.55
C ASN A 175 6.18 3.51 -8.48
N ASP A 176 7.35 3.82 -9.01
CA ASP A 176 7.73 5.19 -9.31
C ASP A 176 7.09 5.64 -10.65
N GLU A 177 7.21 6.91 -10.98
CA GLU A 177 6.59 7.54 -12.15
C GLU A 177 7.10 6.98 -13.49
N ASP A 178 8.33 6.47 -13.49
CA ASP A 178 8.96 5.80 -14.63
C ASP A 178 8.50 4.33 -14.78
N GLY A 179 7.62 3.86 -13.89
CA GLY A 179 7.12 2.49 -13.85
C GLY A 179 8.04 1.50 -13.15
N SER A 180 9.23 1.92 -12.69
CA SER A 180 10.11 1.11 -11.84
C SER A 180 9.48 0.88 -10.46
N ARG A 181 10.07 0.01 -9.63
CA ARG A 181 9.57 -0.18 -8.26
C ARG A 181 10.06 0.94 -7.37
N LEU A 182 9.14 1.49 -6.58
CA LEU A 182 9.43 2.59 -5.66
C LEU A 182 10.50 2.16 -4.65
N GLU A 183 11.59 2.90 -4.63
CA GLU A 183 12.66 2.80 -3.63
C GLU A 183 12.63 4.03 -2.74
N ASP A 184 12.72 3.84 -1.43
CA ASP A 184 12.64 4.95 -0.47
C ASP A 184 13.56 4.74 0.73
N TRP A 185 14.11 5.83 1.24
CA TRP A 185 14.89 5.85 2.47
C TRP A 185 13.97 6.08 3.66
N VAL A 186 13.73 5.02 4.42
CA VAL A 186 12.86 5.07 5.60
C VAL A 186 13.67 4.92 6.89
N GLU A 187 13.21 5.54 7.97
CA GLU A 187 13.82 5.33 9.29
C GLU A 187 13.75 3.84 9.66
N THR A 188 14.83 3.28 10.17
CA THR A 188 14.89 1.86 10.56
C THR A 188 13.87 1.50 11.65
N SER A 189 13.43 2.49 12.45
CA SER A 189 12.35 2.37 13.44
C SER A 189 10.98 2.06 12.83
N ARG A 190 10.75 2.44 11.56
CA ARG A 190 9.52 2.23 10.80
C ARG A 190 9.51 0.90 10.06
N VAL A 191 10.62 0.17 10.08
CA VAL A 191 10.76 -1.12 9.41
C VAL A 191 10.60 -2.22 10.45
N ARG A 192 9.89 -3.29 10.09
CA ARG A 192 9.84 -4.54 10.85
C ARG A 192 10.07 -5.73 9.92
N PRO A 193 10.49 -6.90 10.43
CA PRO A 193 10.56 -8.11 9.61
C PRO A 193 9.15 -8.47 9.11
N LEU A 194 9.05 -9.46 8.23
CA LEU A 194 7.74 -10.04 7.94
C LEU A 194 7.20 -10.76 9.20
N PRO A 195 5.96 -10.48 9.62
CA PRO A 195 5.37 -11.16 10.76
C PRO A 195 5.18 -12.65 10.46
N PRO A 196 5.22 -13.51 11.49
CA PRO A 196 5.01 -14.94 11.32
C PRO A 196 3.61 -15.20 10.76
N HIS A 197 3.51 -16.23 9.93
CA HIS A 197 2.22 -16.64 9.40
C HIS A 197 1.33 -17.17 10.53
N HIS A 198 0.20 -16.49 10.76
CA HIS A 198 -0.78 -16.91 11.75
C HIS A 198 -2.16 -17.02 11.09
N PRO A 199 -2.64 -18.25 10.81
CA PRO A 199 -3.98 -18.42 10.29
C PRO A 199 -4.97 -18.07 11.40
N LEU A 200 -5.63 -16.92 11.27
CA LEU A 200 -6.63 -16.48 12.22
C LEU A 200 -7.86 -17.40 12.11
N VAL A 201 -8.30 -17.99 13.23
CA VAL A 201 -9.54 -18.78 13.26
C VAL A 201 -10.70 -17.92 13.75
N ALA A 202 -11.90 -18.15 13.21
CA ALA A 202 -13.07 -17.31 13.52
C ALA A 202 -13.44 -17.32 15.02
N SER A 203 -13.03 -18.35 15.77
CA SER A 203 -13.24 -18.46 17.22
C SER A 203 -12.36 -17.52 18.04
N GLU A 204 -11.25 -17.02 17.48
CA GLU A 204 -10.37 -16.04 18.14
C GLU A 204 -10.89 -14.60 18.02
N LEU A 205 -11.90 -14.36 17.17
CA LEU A 205 -12.46 -13.04 16.94
C LEU A 205 -13.53 -12.67 17.95
N VAL A 206 -13.21 -11.72 18.84
CA VAL A 206 -14.12 -11.17 19.84
C VAL A 206 -14.55 -9.77 19.45
N ALA A 207 -15.86 -9.49 19.40
CA ALA A 207 -16.38 -8.16 19.10
C ALA A 207 -15.80 -7.12 20.07
N GLY A 208 -15.30 -6.00 19.55
CA GLY A 208 -14.56 -4.99 20.33
C GLY A 208 -13.05 -5.24 20.41
N MET A 209 -12.50 -6.24 19.70
CA MET A 209 -11.05 -6.42 19.61
C MET A 209 -10.43 -5.36 18.70
N HIS A 210 -9.55 -4.51 19.24
CA HIS A 210 -8.99 -3.34 18.54
C HIS A 210 -7.65 -3.61 17.82
N THR A 211 -7.24 -4.87 17.77
CA THR A 211 -5.88 -5.26 17.41
C THR A 211 -5.86 -6.24 16.24
N LEU A 212 -6.54 -5.90 15.16
CA LEU A 212 -6.46 -6.64 13.91
C LEU A 212 -5.80 -5.81 12.82
N GLU A 213 -5.20 -6.49 11.86
CA GLU A 213 -4.74 -5.89 10.62
C GLU A 213 -5.56 -6.45 9.44
N LEU A 214 -6.10 -5.56 8.61
CA LEU A 214 -6.85 -5.87 7.40
C LEU A 214 -5.97 -5.66 6.17
N PHE A 215 -5.84 -6.68 5.33
CA PHE A 215 -5.19 -6.53 4.03
C PHE A 215 -6.08 -5.76 3.05
N LEU A 216 -5.68 -4.55 2.66
CA LEU A 216 -6.38 -3.66 1.73
C LEU A 216 -5.36 -2.85 0.90
N ASN A 217 -5.61 -2.69 -0.40
CA ASN A 217 -4.77 -1.93 -1.33
C ASN A 217 -3.27 -2.31 -1.32
N GLY A 218 -2.95 -3.59 -1.08
CA GLY A 218 -1.58 -4.08 -1.06
C GLY A 218 -0.86 -3.92 0.29
N GLY A 219 -1.49 -3.28 1.28
CA GLY A 219 -0.96 -3.10 2.63
C GLY A 219 -1.84 -3.72 3.72
N TRP A 220 -1.31 -3.78 4.94
CA TRP A 220 -2.02 -4.24 6.14
C TRP A 220 -2.40 -3.05 7.01
N TRP A 221 -3.69 -2.87 7.27
CA TRP A 221 -4.24 -1.68 7.93
C TRP A 221 -4.78 -2.03 9.30
N LEU A 222 -4.44 -1.25 10.32
CA LEU A 222 -4.99 -1.45 11.65
C LEU A 222 -6.52 -1.24 11.66
N VAL A 223 -7.26 -2.22 12.18
CA VAL A 223 -8.72 -2.20 12.29
C VAL A 223 -9.20 -2.84 13.59
N SER A 224 -10.41 -2.44 14.01
CA SER A 224 -11.14 -3.05 15.12
C SER A 224 -12.20 -4.01 14.61
N TYR A 225 -12.34 -5.18 15.24
CA TYR A 225 -13.40 -6.12 14.93
C TYR A 225 -14.73 -5.70 15.55
N VAL A 226 -15.75 -5.52 14.72
CA VAL A 226 -17.09 -5.13 15.16
C VAL A 226 -17.95 -6.36 15.45
N GLY A 227 -17.84 -7.40 14.62
CA GLY A 227 -18.61 -8.62 14.81
C GLY A 227 -18.86 -9.41 13.52
N LYS A 228 -19.57 -10.52 13.66
CA LYS A 228 -19.95 -11.37 12.53
C LYS A 228 -21.23 -10.85 11.87
N ALA A 229 -21.24 -10.75 10.55
CA ALA A 229 -22.38 -10.31 9.76
C ALA A 229 -22.72 -11.36 8.68
N ARG A 230 -23.89 -11.22 8.03
CA ARG A 230 -24.48 -12.24 7.13
C ARG A 230 -23.60 -12.65 5.92
N GLY A 231 -22.54 -11.88 5.61
CA GLY A 231 -21.60 -12.12 4.51
C GLY A 231 -20.12 -12.14 4.91
N GLY A 232 -19.79 -12.17 6.21
CA GLY A 232 -18.40 -12.19 6.66
C GLY A 232 -18.17 -11.53 8.02
N HIS A 233 -17.00 -10.91 8.15
CA HIS A 233 -16.54 -10.24 9.37
C HIS A 233 -16.60 -8.73 9.17
N SER A 234 -17.29 -8.03 10.06
CA SER A 234 -17.36 -6.57 10.06
C SER A 234 -16.19 -6.02 10.85
N VAL A 235 -15.45 -5.10 10.24
CA VAL A 235 -14.35 -4.35 10.88
C VAL A 235 -14.56 -2.86 10.71
N SER A 236 -13.96 -2.08 11.61
CA SER A 236 -13.97 -0.61 11.58
C SER A 236 -12.54 -0.10 11.64
N SER A 237 -12.22 0.86 10.78
CA SER A 237 -10.93 1.57 10.79
C SER A 237 -10.89 2.62 11.91
N PRO A 238 -9.70 3.02 12.38
CA PRO A 238 -9.57 4.16 13.31
C PRO A 238 -10.11 5.48 12.73
N TYR A 239 -10.26 5.58 11.40
CA TYR A 239 -10.83 6.72 10.69
C TYR A 239 -12.36 6.69 10.54
N GLY A 240 -13.03 5.72 11.18
CA GLY A 240 -14.50 5.61 11.17
C GLY A 240 -15.10 4.90 9.96
N ALA A 241 -14.30 4.44 8.99
CA ALA A 241 -14.79 3.60 7.90
C ALA A 241 -15.14 2.18 8.38
N HIS A 242 -16.27 1.64 7.92
CA HIS A 242 -16.71 0.26 8.19
C HIS A 242 -16.60 -0.59 6.94
N SER A 243 -16.15 -1.84 7.09
CA SER A 243 -15.99 -2.78 5.97
C SER A 243 -16.37 -4.19 6.35
N GLN A 244 -17.05 -4.90 5.46
CA GLN A 244 -17.32 -6.32 5.58
C GLN A 244 -16.30 -7.10 4.75
N VAL A 245 -15.55 -7.98 5.41
CA VAL A 245 -14.39 -8.66 4.82
C VAL A 245 -14.41 -10.16 5.13
N PRO A 246 -13.85 -10.99 4.24
CA PRO A 246 -13.63 -12.40 4.53
C PRO A 246 -12.48 -12.57 5.54
N LEU A 247 -12.53 -13.64 6.35
CA LEU A 247 -11.54 -13.92 7.41
C LEU A 247 -10.10 -13.96 6.90
N LYS A 248 -9.89 -14.48 5.68
CA LYS A 248 -8.57 -14.59 5.04
C LYS A 248 -7.85 -13.25 4.80
N ARG A 249 -8.56 -12.12 4.88
CA ARG A 249 -7.97 -10.77 4.77
C ARG A 249 -7.62 -10.17 6.12
N LEU A 250 -7.90 -10.88 7.22
CA LEU A 250 -7.60 -10.44 8.57
C LEU A 250 -6.44 -11.26 9.13
N ARG A 251 -5.57 -10.59 9.87
CA ARG A 251 -4.59 -11.22 10.75
C ARG A 251 -4.57 -10.51 12.10
N PRO A 252 -4.07 -11.16 13.16
CA PRO A 252 -3.77 -10.46 14.40
C PRO A 252 -2.81 -9.29 14.11
N ALA A 253 -3.02 -8.15 14.75
CA ALA A 253 -2.02 -7.10 14.71
C ALA A 253 -0.76 -7.58 15.45
N TRP A 254 0.40 -7.32 14.86
CA TRP A 254 1.68 -7.73 15.40
C TRP A 254 2.46 -6.52 15.89
N ALA A 255 3.10 -6.64 17.04
CA ALA A 255 4.13 -5.71 17.49
C ALA A 255 5.50 -6.40 17.37
N TRP A 256 6.40 -5.79 16.60
CA TRP A 256 7.79 -6.19 16.58
C TRP A 256 8.51 -5.56 17.76
N ARG A 257 8.99 -6.38 18.69
CA ARG A 257 9.84 -5.96 19.81
C ARG A 257 11.11 -6.79 19.75
N SER A 258 12.08 -6.29 18.99
CA SER A 258 13.34 -7.00 18.70
C SER A 258 13.89 -7.76 19.93
N PRO A 259 14.16 -9.07 19.82
CA PRO A 259 14.08 -9.93 18.63
C PRO A 259 12.75 -10.71 18.47
N GLU A 260 11.70 -10.37 19.22
CA GLU A 260 10.49 -11.18 19.32
C GLU A 260 9.25 -10.52 18.70
N TRP A 261 8.40 -11.37 18.12
CA TRP A 261 7.06 -11.00 17.68
C TRP A 261 6.07 -11.17 18.81
N GLN A 262 5.25 -10.15 19.07
CA GLN A 262 4.16 -10.21 20.02
C GLN A 262 2.84 -9.95 19.30
N VAL A 263 1.84 -10.81 19.52
CA VAL A 263 0.48 -10.50 19.09
C VAL A 263 -0.01 -9.35 19.97
N CYS A 264 -0.51 -8.29 19.34
CA CYS A 264 -1.22 -7.24 20.05
C CYS A 264 -2.54 -7.84 20.55
N THR A 265 -2.59 -8.33 21.78
CA THR A 265 -3.81 -8.92 22.36
C THR A 265 -4.57 -7.95 23.25
N ALA A 266 -4.11 -6.71 23.41
CA ALA A 266 -4.72 -5.79 24.36
C ALA A 266 -6.18 -5.49 23.96
N PRO A 267 -7.18 -5.89 24.76
CA PRO A 267 -8.46 -5.20 24.74
C PRO A 267 -8.18 -3.76 25.18
N ALA A 268 -8.94 -2.78 24.66
CA ALA A 268 -8.83 -1.41 25.15
C ALA A 268 -8.99 -1.42 26.68
N GLU A 269 -7.89 -1.22 27.40
CA GLU A 269 -7.99 -0.93 28.81
C GLU A 269 -8.78 0.37 28.90
N ALA A 270 -9.93 0.30 29.56
CA ALA A 270 -10.61 1.49 30.02
C ALA A 270 -9.60 2.28 30.84
N GLU A 271 -9.29 3.50 30.37
CA GLU A 271 -8.48 4.48 31.08
C GLU A 271 -8.78 4.41 32.60
N PRO A 272 -7.77 4.12 33.45
CA PRO A 272 -7.98 4.12 34.89
C PRO A 272 -8.33 5.54 35.32
N GLY A 273 -9.56 5.69 35.77
CA GLY A 273 -10.18 6.97 36.08
C GLY A 273 -9.34 7.87 36.98
N GLU A 274 -9.31 9.15 36.60
CA GLU A 274 -9.17 10.23 37.55
C GLU A 274 -10.24 10.07 38.63
N ALA A 275 -9.80 9.62 39.80
CA ALA A 275 -10.55 9.72 41.03
C ALA A 275 -10.81 11.20 41.32
N LYS A 276 -12.00 11.70 40.98
CA LYS A 276 -12.55 12.91 41.58
C LYS A 276 -13.72 12.53 42.48
N ALA A 277 -13.45 12.58 43.78
CA ALA A 277 -14.45 12.52 44.82
C ALA A 277 -15.49 13.64 44.64
N ALA A 278 -16.77 13.29 44.72
CA ALA A 278 -17.82 14.11 45.30
C ALA A 278 -19.09 13.27 45.48
N GLY A 279 -19.39 12.92 46.74
CA GLY A 279 -20.73 12.54 47.12
C GLY A 279 -21.61 13.80 47.26
N ALA A 280 -22.90 13.61 46.94
CA ALA A 280 -24.10 14.30 47.42
C ALA A 280 -25.03 14.73 46.27
N ALA A 281 -26.20 14.09 46.22
CA ALA A 281 -27.39 14.50 45.47
C ALA A 281 -28.20 15.53 46.30
N PRO A 282 -29.43 15.95 45.92
CA PRO A 282 -30.07 16.19 44.61
C PRO A 282 -30.70 17.61 44.51
N MET A 283 -31.29 18.01 43.36
CA MET A 283 -32.62 18.68 43.21
C MET A 283 -32.79 19.38 41.85
N ASP A 284 -33.77 18.86 41.09
CA ASP A 284 -34.87 19.51 40.35
C ASP A 284 -34.73 20.81 39.49
N VAL A 285 -35.15 20.63 38.21
CA VAL A 285 -36.12 21.44 37.40
C VAL A 285 -35.64 22.74 36.73
N GLU A 286 -35.52 22.73 35.38
CA GLU A 286 -36.35 23.50 34.40
C GLU A 286 -35.79 23.42 32.95
N ALA A 287 -36.63 23.78 31.99
CA ALA A 287 -36.63 23.33 30.59
C ALA A 287 -35.99 24.29 29.56
N GLY A 288 -35.24 23.71 28.61
CA GLY A 288 -35.05 24.13 27.19
C GLY A 288 -34.19 25.37 26.87
N PRO A 289 -33.86 25.65 25.59
CA PRO A 289 -33.74 24.78 24.42
C PRO A 289 -32.36 24.84 23.70
N SER A 290 -32.15 23.85 22.83
CA SER A 290 -31.32 23.82 21.62
C SER A 290 -30.75 25.15 21.09
N SER A 291 -29.43 25.23 20.90
CA SER A 291 -28.83 26.09 19.87
C SER A 291 -27.49 25.55 19.34
N VAL A 292 -27.61 24.65 18.36
CA VAL A 292 -26.63 24.54 17.28
C VAL A 292 -26.69 25.88 16.53
N ALA A 293 -25.76 26.82 16.77
CA ALA A 293 -25.55 28.02 15.92
C ALA A 293 -24.44 29.00 16.38
N ALA A 294 -23.76 28.85 17.52
CA ALA A 294 -22.94 29.95 18.07
C ALA A 294 -21.41 29.74 18.11
N ALA A 295 -20.85 28.74 17.41
CA ALA A 295 -19.40 28.49 17.42
C ALA A 295 -18.77 28.38 16.01
N ALA A 296 -19.48 28.81 14.97
CA ALA A 296 -18.99 28.85 13.59
C ALA A 296 -18.68 30.29 13.10
N GLU A 297 -18.78 31.31 13.95
CA GLU A 297 -18.62 32.73 13.57
C GLU A 297 -17.50 33.45 14.35
N ALA A 298 -16.44 32.71 14.74
CA ALA A 298 -15.29 33.28 15.46
C ALA A 298 -13.92 33.02 14.80
N ALA A 299 -13.86 32.40 13.62
CA ALA A 299 -12.60 32.11 12.92
C ALA A 299 -12.44 32.81 11.56
N ALA A 300 -13.42 33.61 11.12
CA ALA A 300 -13.41 34.29 9.81
C ALA A 300 -12.97 35.77 9.87
N ALA A 301 -12.52 36.26 11.03
CA ALA A 301 -12.17 37.68 11.22
C ALA A 301 -10.66 37.97 11.36
N GLU A 302 -9.78 36.96 11.34
CA GLU A 302 -8.33 37.16 11.56
C GLU A 302 -7.48 37.12 10.28
N VAL A 303 -8.02 36.66 9.15
CA VAL A 303 -7.28 36.62 7.86
C VAL A 303 -7.43 37.93 7.06
N ALA A 304 -8.46 38.74 7.32
CA ALA A 304 -8.67 40.02 6.62
C ALA A 304 -7.81 41.18 7.17
N ALA A 305 -7.07 40.99 8.28
CA ALA A 305 -6.24 42.04 8.88
C ALA A 305 -4.75 41.97 8.48
N ALA A 306 -4.30 40.89 7.83
CA ALA A 306 -2.90 40.74 7.40
C ALA A 306 -2.64 41.27 5.97
N GLU A 307 -3.67 41.40 5.13
CA GLU A 307 -3.51 41.86 3.73
C GLU A 307 -3.49 43.40 3.57
N ALA A 308 -3.61 44.18 4.65
CA ALA A 308 -3.51 45.64 4.63
C ALA A 308 -2.15 46.19 5.11
N ALA A 309 -1.17 45.33 5.41
CA ALA A 309 0.16 45.74 5.88
C ALA A 309 1.30 45.42 4.90
N ALA A 310 0.99 44.98 3.68
CA ALA A 310 1.97 44.67 2.63
C ALA A 310 1.65 45.36 1.28
N ALA A 311 0.94 46.49 1.31
CA ALA A 311 0.77 47.42 0.18
C ALA A 311 1.47 48.75 0.47
#